data_AF-A0A3R7FL44-F1
#
_entry.id   AF-A0A3R7FL44-F1
#
_cell.length_a   1.000
_cell.length_b   1.000
_cell.length_c   1.000
_cell.angle_alpha   90.00
_cell.angle_beta   90.00
_cell.angle_gamma   90.00
#
_symmetry.space_group_name_H-M   'P 1'
#
loop_
_entity.id
_entity.type
_entity.pdbx_description
1 polymer ?
#
loop_
_entity_poly.entity_id
_entity_poly.type
_entity_poly.pdbx_seq_one_letter_code
_entity_poly.pdbx_strand_id
1 'polypeptide(L)'
;MIFGCLRVAGRAKYASLLEDVDIRHWYENVARGSCVTADVYLRRLGAFCQSFGRSPKDLLGMSEAELYNLLLDYISMMERKGVCWQLFKSALKAVKSWSAHNGIEIRRKIKIEGADDTPTLRDERVLTQQELRRIFQATVRLGLHVYLWLTAA
;
A
#
# COMPACT_ATOMS: atom_id res chain seq x y z
N MET A 1 9.54 -19.94 13.79
CA MET A 1 9.18 -20.29 12.39
C MET A 1 8.39 -19.13 11.79
N ILE A 2 9.05 -18.13 11.17
CA ILE A 2 8.38 -16.95 10.57
C ILE A 2 8.99 -16.61 9.20
N PHE A 3 9.11 -17.60 8.33
CA PHE A 3 9.66 -17.45 6.97
C PHE A 3 8.59 -17.52 5.86
N GLY A 4 7.30 -17.39 6.19
CA GLY A 4 6.19 -17.64 5.24
C GLY A 4 5.61 -16.41 4.53
N CYS A 5 6.11 -15.20 4.78
CA CYS A 5 5.51 -13.97 4.25
C CYS A 5 6.41 -13.47 3.10
N LEU A 6 6.10 -13.89 1.87
CA LEU A 6 6.84 -13.57 0.64
C LEU A 6 7.31 -12.09 0.64
N ARG A 7 8.63 -11.88 0.50
CA ARG A 7 9.25 -10.56 0.38
C ARG A 7 8.67 -9.82 -0.85
N VAL A 8 7.69 -8.96 -0.65
CA VAL A 8 7.46 -7.84 -1.56
C VAL A 8 8.61 -6.87 -1.31
N ALA A 9 9.40 -6.53 -2.34
CA ALA A 9 10.63 -5.71 -2.28
C ALA A 9 10.46 -4.29 -1.67
N GLY A 10 9.27 -3.93 -1.18
CA GLY A 10 8.94 -2.64 -0.59
C GLY A 10 9.09 -2.50 0.93
N ARG A 11 9.50 -3.55 1.67
CA ARG A 11 9.73 -3.44 3.13
C ARG A 11 10.90 -2.53 3.50
N ALA A 12 11.94 -2.46 2.65
CA ALA A 12 13.26 -1.97 3.04
C ALA A 12 13.27 -0.58 3.70
N LYS A 13 12.49 0.38 3.18
CA LYS A 13 12.55 1.78 3.67
C LYS A 13 12.02 1.96 5.10
N TYR A 14 10.99 1.22 5.48
CA TYR A 14 10.31 1.38 6.77
C TYR A 14 10.38 0.13 7.63
N ALA A 15 11.29 -0.80 7.29
CA ALA A 15 11.50 -2.03 8.05
C ALA A 15 11.96 -1.75 9.49
N SER A 16 12.72 -0.66 9.70
CA SER A 16 13.17 -0.24 11.03
C SER A 16 12.01 0.10 11.98
N LEU A 17 10.82 0.42 11.47
CA LEU A 17 9.65 0.60 12.34
C LEU A 17 9.27 -0.69 13.08
N LEU A 18 9.63 -1.87 12.57
CA LEU A 18 9.38 -3.17 13.22
C LEU A 18 10.33 -3.47 14.38
N GLU A 19 11.36 -2.63 14.59
CA GLU A 19 12.20 -2.71 15.80
C GLU A 19 11.39 -2.28 17.04
N ASP A 20 10.36 -1.45 16.85
CA ASP A 20 9.40 -1.14 17.89
C ASP A 20 8.44 -2.32 18.11
N VAL A 21 8.34 -2.76 19.36
CA VAL A 21 7.55 -3.93 19.76
C VAL A 21 6.05 -3.75 19.50
N ASP A 22 5.51 -2.54 19.71
CA ASP A 22 4.08 -2.28 19.55
C ASP A 22 3.69 -2.28 18.08
N ILE A 23 4.54 -1.68 17.23
CA ILE A 23 4.37 -1.70 15.78
C ILE A 23 4.49 -3.13 15.24
N ARG A 24 5.42 -3.92 15.77
CA ARG A 24 5.57 -5.33 15.38
C ARG A 24 4.35 -6.17 15.74
N HIS A 25 3.81 -6.03 16.96
CA HIS A 25 2.59 -6.74 17.36
C HIS A 25 1.38 -6.35 16.49
N TRP A 26 1.23 -5.06 16.20
CA TRP A 26 0.21 -4.59 15.26
C TRP A 26 0.39 -5.20 13.86
N TYR A 27 1.61 -5.14 13.33
CA TYR A 27 1.95 -5.67 12.01
C TYR A 27 1.64 -7.18 11.93
N GLU A 28 2.07 -7.96 12.92
CA GLU A 28 1.80 -9.40 12.99
C GLU A 28 0.29 -9.68 13.07
N ASN A 29 -0.45 -8.87 13.82
CA ASN A 29 -1.90 -8.98 13.89
C ASN A 29 -2.57 -8.73 12.53
N VAL A 30 -2.15 -7.71 11.78
CA VAL A 30 -2.66 -7.45 10.41
C VAL A 30 -2.24 -8.58 9.46
N ALA A 31 -1.01 -9.09 9.60
CA ALA A 31 -0.46 -10.14 8.76
C ALA A 31 -1.20 -11.48 8.88
N ARG A 32 -1.84 -11.76 10.04
CA ARG A 32 -2.72 -12.93 10.22
C ARG A 32 -3.85 -12.98 9.19
N GLY A 33 -4.37 -11.81 8.79
CA GLY A 33 -5.38 -11.72 7.73
C GLY A 33 -4.77 -11.60 6.34
N SER A 34 -3.72 -10.79 6.19
CA SER A 34 -3.00 -10.64 4.92
C SER A 34 -1.60 -10.03 5.11
N CYS A 35 -0.60 -10.84 4.78
CA CYS A 35 0.80 -10.43 4.64
C CYS A 35 0.99 -9.18 3.77
N VAL A 36 0.33 -9.15 2.61
CA VAL A 36 0.47 -8.03 1.65
C VAL A 36 -0.13 -6.76 2.24
N THR A 37 -1.27 -6.86 2.92
CA THR A 37 -1.90 -5.71 3.58
C THR A 37 -1.01 -5.18 4.69
N ALA A 38 -0.41 -6.05 5.51
CA ALA A 38 0.52 -5.65 6.56
C ALA A 38 1.72 -4.86 5.99
N ASP A 39 2.31 -5.33 4.89
CA ASP A 39 3.42 -4.65 4.21
C ASP A 39 3.02 -3.29 3.63
N VAL A 40 1.84 -3.23 3.01
CA VAL A 40 1.29 -1.96 2.51
C VAL A 40 1.06 -1.01 3.68
N TYR A 41 0.44 -1.46 4.76
CA TYR A 41 0.13 -0.62 5.92
C TYR A 41 1.38 -0.09 6.60
N LEU A 42 2.40 -0.92 6.82
CA LEU A 42 3.67 -0.48 7.39
C LEU A 42 4.30 0.65 6.58
N ARG A 43 4.38 0.47 5.25
CA ARG A 43 4.94 1.49 4.35
C ARG A 43 4.11 2.78 4.33
N ARG A 44 2.78 2.66 4.38
CA ARG A 44 1.88 3.80 4.36
C ARG A 44 1.91 4.58 5.67
N LEU A 45 1.94 3.87 6.80
CA LEU A 45 2.11 4.47 8.12
C LEU A 45 3.43 5.24 8.21
N GLY A 46 4.54 4.63 7.79
CA GLY A 46 5.85 5.28 7.76
C GLY A 46 5.89 6.51 6.86
N ALA A 47 5.34 6.43 5.64
CA ALA A 47 5.28 7.57 4.72
C ALA A 47 4.38 8.72 5.23
N PHE A 48 3.26 8.39 5.87
CA PHE A 48 2.40 9.38 6.51
C PHE A 48 3.15 10.10 7.63
N CYS A 49 3.75 9.34 8.55
CA CYS A 49 4.54 9.85 9.67
C CYS A 49 5.69 10.76 9.19
N GLN A 50 6.44 10.32 8.17
CA GLN A 50 7.50 11.10 7.54
C GLN A 50 7.00 12.44 6.97
N SER A 51 5.77 12.48 6.42
CA SER A 51 5.22 13.70 5.82
C SER A 51 4.95 14.81 6.84
N PHE A 52 4.83 14.46 8.13
CA PHE A 52 4.60 15.40 9.23
C PHE A 52 5.78 15.46 10.22
N GLY A 53 6.89 14.78 9.94
CA GLY A 53 8.04 14.70 10.84
C GLY A 53 7.71 14.04 12.18
N ARG A 54 6.79 13.07 12.19
CA ARG A 54 6.34 12.37 13.40
C ARG A 54 6.72 10.90 13.38
N SER A 55 6.67 10.27 14.55
CA SER A 55 6.70 8.82 14.73
C SER A 55 5.26 8.24 14.81
N PRO A 56 5.06 6.93 14.57
CA PRO A 56 3.77 6.30 14.83
C PRO A 56 3.28 6.43 16.27
N LYS A 57 4.21 6.51 17.24
CA LYS A 57 3.87 6.69 18.67
C LYS A 57 3.40 8.11 18.98
N ASP A 58 3.92 9.12 18.29
CA ASP A 58 3.45 10.51 18.46
C ASP A 58 1.96 10.64 18.12
N LEU A 59 1.45 9.81 17.20
CA LEU A 59 0.03 9.78 16.84
C LEU A 59 -0.86 9.30 18.00
N LEU A 60 -0.33 8.48 18.91
CA LEU A 60 -1.09 7.95 20.04
C LEU A 60 -1.27 8.98 21.17
N GLY A 61 -0.41 10.00 21.21
CA GLY A 61 -0.56 11.13 22.14
C GLY A 61 -1.59 12.17 21.70
N MET A 62 -2.15 12.03 20.50
CA MET A 62 -3.12 12.97 19.95
C MET A 62 -4.54 12.61 20.39
N SER A 63 -5.35 13.63 20.63
CA SER A 63 -6.80 13.46 20.70
C SER A 63 -7.37 13.00 19.36
N GLU A 64 -8.56 12.41 19.37
CA GLU A 64 -9.27 12.06 18.14
C GLU A 64 -9.42 13.28 17.22
N ALA A 65 -9.67 14.47 17.79
CA ALA A 65 -9.83 15.73 17.07
C ALA A 65 -8.58 16.11 16.28
N GLU A 66 -7.42 16.08 16.93
CA GLU A 66 -6.12 16.38 16.32
C GLU A 66 -5.77 15.35 15.24
N LEU A 67 -5.99 14.07 15.50
CA LEU A 67 -5.68 13.01 14.54
C LEU A 67 -6.58 13.11 13.30
N TYR A 68 -7.86 13.45 13.47
CA TYR A 68 -8.77 13.71 12.35
C TYR A 68 -8.32 14.90 11.51
N ASN A 69 -7.99 16.03 12.14
CA ASN A 69 -7.51 17.22 11.42
C ASN A 69 -6.22 16.90 10.65
N LEU A 70 -5.31 16.14 11.26
CA LEU A 70 -4.06 15.71 10.62
C LEU A 70 -4.32 14.84 9.37
N LEU A 71 -5.34 13.99 9.41
CA LEU A 71 -5.73 13.19 8.24
C LEU A 71 -6.32 14.06 7.13
N LEU A 72 -7.04 15.14 7.45
CA LEU A 72 -7.50 16.12 6.46
C LEU A 72 -6.34 16.89 5.85
N ASP A 73 -5.40 17.35 6.68
CA ASP A 73 -4.19 18.05 6.21
C ASP A 73 -3.38 17.16 5.26
N TYR A 74 -3.31 15.86 5.54
CA TYR A 74 -2.64 14.90 4.67
C TYR A 74 -3.33 14.79 3.31
N ILE A 75 -4.66 14.75 3.28
CA ILE A 75 -5.41 14.72 2.01
C ILE A 75 -5.14 16.00 1.22
N SER A 76 -5.29 17.17 1.84
CA SER A 76 -5.05 18.45 1.16
C SER A 76 -3.60 18.63 0.71
N MET A 77 -2.62 18.08 1.44
CA MET A 77 -1.23 18.04 0.99
C MET A 77 -1.09 17.16 -0.26
N MET A 78 -1.73 15.99 -0.28
CA MET A 78 -1.54 15.05 -1.37
C MET A 78 -2.33 15.42 -2.64
N GLU A 79 -3.49 16.07 -2.50
CA GLU A 79 -4.25 16.67 -3.61
C GLU A 79 -3.40 17.73 -4.33
N ARG A 80 -2.72 18.61 -3.58
CA ARG A 80 -1.78 19.59 -4.14
C ARG A 80 -0.60 18.96 -4.90
N LYS A 81 -0.21 17.74 -4.54
CA LYS A 81 0.87 16.99 -5.22
C LYS A 81 0.39 16.23 -6.45
N GLY A 82 -0.91 16.23 -6.77
CA GLY A 82 -1.48 15.52 -7.93
C GLY A 82 -1.35 14.00 -7.85
N VAL A 83 -1.23 13.44 -6.65
CA VAL A 83 -1.03 12.00 -6.44
C VAL A 83 -2.36 11.24 -6.56
N CYS A 84 -2.33 9.98 -7.02
CA CYS A 84 -3.54 9.16 -7.16
C CYS A 84 -4.26 8.90 -5.82
N TRP A 85 -5.59 9.07 -5.79
CA TRP A 85 -6.46 8.93 -4.62
C TRP A 85 -6.36 7.57 -3.91
N GLN A 86 -6.02 6.49 -4.64
CA GLN A 86 -5.84 5.14 -4.08
C GLN A 86 -4.75 5.11 -3.01
N LEU A 87 -3.71 5.92 -3.21
CA LEU A 87 -2.60 6.05 -2.28
C LEU A 87 -3.06 6.71 -0.98
N PHE A 88 -4.03 7.63 -1.03
CA PHE A 88 -4.58 8.31 0.15
C PHE A 88 -5.42 7.34 0.97
N LYS A 89 -6.35 6.64 0.31
CA LYS A 89 -7.21 5.65 0.98
C LYS A 89 -6.39 4.61 1.74
N SER A 90 -5.33 4.07 1.13
CA SER A 90 -4.48 3.09 1.79
C SER A 90 -3.70 3.68 2.99
N ALA A 91 -3.30 4.95 2.93
CA ALA A 91 -2.68 5.64 4.06
C ALA A 91 -3.64 5.90 5.22
N LEU A 92 -4.85 6.40 4.93
CA LEU A 92 -5.88 6.60 5.97
C LEU A 92 -6.26 5.29 6.65
N LYS A 93 -6.39 4.20 5.87
CA LYS A 93 -6.67 2.86 6.41
C LYS A 93 -5.54 2.38 7.33
N ALA A 94 -4.28 2.60 6.97
CA ALA A 94 -3.14 2.22 7.80
C ALA A 94 -3.12 3.00 9.13
N VAL A 95 -3.29 4.33 9.09
CA VAL A 95 -3.33 5.16 10.31
C VAL A 95 -4.51 4.78 11.21
N LYS A 96 -5.71 4.59 10.64
CA LYS A 96 -6.88 4.13 11.39
C LYS A 96 -6.67 2.75 12.02
N SER A 97 -6.07 1.82 11.28
CA SER A 97 -5.77 0.48 11.80
C SER A 97 -4.78 0.53 12.95
N TRP A 98 -3.71 1.33 12.84
CA TRP A 98 -2.75 1.54 13.92
C TRP A 98 -3.42 2.18 15.15
N SER A 99 -4.22 3.21 14.95
CA SER A 99 -4.91 3.91 16.04
C SER A 99 -5.88 2.98 16.77
N ALA A 100 -6.69 2.23 16.02
CA ALA A 100 -7.65 1.29 16.58
C ALA A 100 -6.99 0.14 17.36
N HIS A 101 -5.83 -0.35 16.88
CA HIS A 101 -5.04 -1.34 17.62
C HIS A 101 -4.60 -0.84 19.01
N ASN A 102 -4.45 0.47 19.15
CA ASN A 102 -4.06 1.13 20.40
C ASN A 102 -5.27 1.77 21.13
N GLY A 103 -6.50 1.38 20.78
CA GLY A 103 -7.72 1.85 21.47
C GLY A 103 -8.22 3.24 21.06
N ILE A 104 -7.67 3.85 20.01
CA ILE A 104 -8.09 5.16 19.49
C ILE A 104 -8.95 4.97 18.24
N GLU A 105 -10.25 5.24 18.34
CA GLU A 105 -11.18 5.15 17.22
C GLU A 105 -11.46 6.50 16.56
N ILE A 106 -11.12 6.65 15.27
CA ILE A 106 -11.53 7.83 14.48
C ILE A 106 -12.89 7.56 13.86
N ARG A 107 -13.96 8.01 14.52
CA ARG A 107 -15.35 7.75 14.11
C ARG A 107 -15.83 8.67 13.00
N ARG A 108 -15.25 9.86 12.88
CA ARG A 108 -15.63 10.85 11.86
C ARG A 108 -15.34 10.35 10.44
N LYS A 109 -16.33 10.55 9.57
CA LYS A 109 -16.23 10.22 8.15
C LYS A 109 -15.33 11.23 7.45
N ILE A 110 -14.35 10.73 6.70
CA ILE A 110 -13.47 11.54 5.86
C ILE A 110 -13.97 11.38 4.42
N LYS A 111 -14.28 12.50 3.76
CA LYS A 111 -14.65 12.51 2.34
C LYS A 111 -13.38 12.69 1.51
N ILE A 112 -13.28 11.92 0.43
CA ILE A 112 -12.20 12.02 -0.56
C ILE A 112 -12.89 12.06 -1.92
N GLU A 113 -12.61 13.09 -2.69
CA GLU A 113 -13.15 13.23 -4.05
C GLU A 113 -12.56 12.17 -4.98
N GLY A 114 -13.35 11.65 -5.93
CA GLY A 114 -12.89 10.61 -6.87
C GLY A 114 -12.50 9.29 -6.20
N ALA A 115 -12.88 9.10 -4.93
CA ALA A 115 -12.55 7.91 -4.15
C ALA A 115 -12.91 6.60 -4.85
N ASP A 116 -14.05 6.52 -5.54
CA ASP A 116 -14.52 5.27 -6.16
C ASP A 116 -14.33 5.28 -7.68
N ASP A 117 -13.73 6.35 -8.21
CA ASP A 117 -13.45 6.54 -9.60
C ASP A 117 -12.11 5.89 -9.95
N THR A 118 -12.04 4.94 -10.89
CA THR A 118 -10.80 4.21 -11.18
C THR A 118 -10.11 4.74 -12.44
N PRO A 119 -9.34 5.84 -12.34
CA PRO A 119 -8.82 6.55 -13.51
C PRO A 119 -7.87 5.69 -14.35
N THR A 120 -7.13 4.75 -13.74
CA THR A 120 -6.26 3.83 -14.47
C THR A 120 -7.02 2.85 -15.38
N LEU A 121 -8.32 2.64 -15.15
CA LEU A 121 -9.15 1.76 -15.98
C LEU A 121 -9.94 2.52 -17.04
N ARG A 122 -9.92 3.86 -17.04
CA ARG A 122 -10.75 4.67 -17.95
C ARG A 122 -10.38 4.47 -19.43
N ASP A 123 -9.10 4.31 -19.71
CA ASP A 123 -8.57 4.07 -21.05
C ASP A 123 -8.21 2.60 -21.30
N GLU A 124 -8.60 1.70 -20.38
CA GLU A 124 -8.30 0.28 -20.50
C GLU A 124 -9.24 -0.35 -21.54
N ARG A 125 -8.73 -0.51 -22.76
CA ARG A 125 -9.46 -1.13 -23.87
C ARG A 125 -9.24 -2.64 -23.84
N VAL A 126 -10.30 -3.41 -24.13
CA VAL A 126 -10.16 -4.83 -24.46
C VAL A 126 -9.23 -4.97 -25.68
N LEU A 127 -8.25 -5.88 -25.57
CA LEU A 127 -7.34 -6.17 -26.68
C LEU A 127 -8.13 -6.72 -27.87
N THR A 128 -7.82 -6.24 -29.08
CA THR A 128 -8.42 -6.77 -30.30
C THR A 128 -7.89 -8.16 -30.59
N GLN A 129 -8.63 -8.95 -31.38
CA GLN A 129 -8.22 -10.30 -31.78
C GLN A 129 -6.85 -10.32 -32.49
N GLN A 130 -6.50 -9.26 -33.21
CA GLN A 130 -5.18 -9.12 -33.84
C GLN A 130 -4.06 -8.85 -32.83
N GLU A 131 -4.28 -7.98 -31.86
CA GLU A 131 -3.30 -7.70 -30.80
C GLU A 131 -3.07 -8.93 -29.93
N LEU A 132 -4.15 -9.64 -29.59
CA LEU A 132 -4.10 -10.92 -28.87
C LEU A 132 -3.26 -11.95 -29.64
N ARG A 133 -3.52 -12.09 -30.95
CA ARG A 133 -2.78 -13.00 -31.84
C ARG A 133 -1.28 -12.65 -31.89
N ARG A 134 -0.92 -11.37 -31.97
CA ARG A 134 0.49 -10.93 -31.98
C ARG A 134 1.19 -11.27 -30.67
N ILE A 135 0.53 -11.04 -29.53
CA ILE A 135 1.07 -11.40 -28.21
C ILE A 135 1.34 -12.90 -28.15
N PHE A 136 0.35 -13.74 -28.49
CA PHE A 136 0.52 -15.21 -28.48
C PHE A 136 1.63 -15.70 -29.42
N GLN A 137 1.75 -15.12 -30.62
CA GLN A 137 2.82 -15.46 -31.55
C GLN A 137 4.20 -15.06 -31.02
N ALA A 138 4.31 -13.92 -30.34
CA ALA A 138 5.55 -13.49 -29.72
C ALA A 138 5.96 -14.40 -28.54
N THR A 139 5.01 -14.83 -27.69
CA THR A 139 5.30 -15.75 -26.58
C THR A 139 5.71 -17.14 -27.05
N VAL A 140 5.07 -17.69 -28.09
CA VAL A 140 5.47 -18.98 -28.68
C VAL A 140 6.89 -18.90 -29.25
N ARG A 141 7.26 -17.78 -29.89
CA ARG A 141 8.60 -17.56 -30.45
C ARG A 141 9.68 -17.44 -29.36
N LEU A 142 9.37 -16.81 -28.23
CA LEU A 142 10.27 -16.74 -27.06
C LEU A 142 10.40 -18.08 -26.34
N GLY A 143 9.31 -18.85 -26.23
CA GLY A 143 9.33 -20.19 -25.65
C GLY A 143 10.21 -21.17 -26.42
N LEU A 144 10.16 -21.14 -27.76
CA LEU A 144 11.05 -21.91 -28.64
C LEU A 144 12.52 -21.51 -28.47
N HIS A 145 12.81 -20.23 -28.28
CA HIS A 145 14.18 -19.74 -28.10
C HIS A 145 14.77 -20.18 -26.76
N VAL A 146 13.98 -20.18 -25.68
CA VAL A 146 14.41 -20.68 -24.36
C VAL A 146 14.60 -22.20 -24.37
N TYR A 147 13.73 -22.93 -25.05
CA TYR A 147 13.84 -24.40 -25.17
C TYR A 147 15.08 -24.80 -25.98
N LEU A 148 15.37 -24.12 -27.09
CA LEU A 148 16.58 -24.35 -27.90
C LEU A 148 17.87 -24.01 -27.13
N TRP A 149 17.86 -23.03 -26.23
CA TRP A 149 19.00 -22.73 -25.36
C TRP A 149 19.20 -23.77 -24.25
N LEU A 150 18.13 -24.36 -23.71
CA LEU A 150 18.21 -25.38 -22.66
C LEU A 150 18.60 -26.78 -23.17
N THR A 151 18.35 -27.09 -24.45
CA THR A 151 18.74 -28.38 -25.05
C THR A 151 20.08 -28.34 -25.79
N ALA A 152 20.74 -27.17 -25.84
CA ALA A 152 22.03 -26.96 -26.49
C ALA A 152 23.18 -26.70 -25.50
N ALA A 153 22.94 -26.87 -24.19
CA ALA A 153 23.93 -26.83 -23.10
C ALA A 153 24.05 -28.20 -22.45
#